data_AF-A0A1T4TC38-F1
#
_entry.id   AF-A0A1T4TC38-F1
#
_cell.length_a   1.000
_cell.length_b   1.000
_cell.length_c   1.000
_cell.angle_alpha   90.00
_cell.angle_beta   90.00
_cell.angle_gamma   90.00
#
_symmetry.space_group_name_H-M   'P 1'
#
loop_
_entity.id
_entity.type
_entity.pdbx_description
1 polymer ?
#
loop_
_entity_poly.entity_id
_entity_poly.type
_entity_poly.pdbx_seq_one_letter_code
_entity_poly.pdbx_strand_id
1 'polypeptide(L)'
;MSVTASPRPRRRPPLRPPLPDEVTPLLCATAFARPDRIRPVTDWLLAQGRACLERLTERLRRNNRLFRLLLLPERERELFSLRDEEEPDPDVLVGDAYARWVLRRIARSDRPLPVIGFDQDAVIASCETGARLGAVRRALLCSAALLAWGAAELDVLPTAGLLVVFPALLWGIFLFDRITAQRSMNRVLERAPSSLGGPGRTPPDESGVAALPYISDRGRRRFLEEDRFLGAGLEVWNPASISVDVTKGGPGVTPGETPHRDDAILALLGMMYGGGRRDPKGFTLTELYERVARDLEREIRFEDMPDDHLPVDVAGIWGTSAVSWERIDDPTWRSLPSVTDGVAPGDTAPDPRLLRPYLWARIKGWSGSLVVSVLVRFTRREEHLHVIVIPQVVAPLVDVVSRLRPVPLRHPLRLLLTALQAAGDVGALFAPLLRPRRRPRPEIDTGRGPVGLREAYSKRRVDDMHMKHDTRQYASLLQRRVFDSVERFLDEHDIDTGEYREATTNAIVNFGVMGSDQQFNGQVQITPFGDHNTQQQQGEGT
;
A
#
# COMPACT_ATOMS: atom_id res chain seq x y z
N MET A 1 -22.62 -17.81 -63.33
CA MET A 1 -22.34 -16.58 -62.55
C MET A 1 -22.32 -16.96 -61.09
N SER A 2 -21.13 -17.24 -60.55
CA SER A 2 -20.95 -17.78 -59.20
C SER A 2 -20.30 -16.71 -58.35
N VAL A 3 -21.07 -16.11 -57.45
CA VAL A 3 -20.62 -15.08 -56.51
C VAL A 3 -19.89 -15.77 -55.36
N THR A 4 -18.58 -15.58 -55.31
CA THR A 4 -17.69 -16.00 -54.22
C THR A 4 -18.03 -15.21 -52.95
N ALA A 5 -18.55 -15.89 -51.95
CA ALA A 5 -18.85 -15.31 -50.64
C ALA A 5 -17.53 -14.99 -49.90
N SER A 6 -17.33 -13.70 -49.61
CA SER A 6 -16.21 -13.19 -48.81
C SER A 6 -16.30 -13.70 -47.36
N PRO A 7 -15.19 -14.16 -46.74
CA PRO A 7 -15.20 -14.66 -45.37
C PRO A 7 -15.51 -13.52 -44.39
N ARG A 8 -16.59 -13.68 -43.62
CA ARG A 8 -16.94 -12.73 -42.55
C ARG A 8 -15.76 -12.60 -41.57
N PRO A 9 -15.36 -11.37 -41.19
CA PRO A 9 -14.32 -11.19 -40.19
C PRO A 9 -14.78 -11.83 -38.87
N ARG A 10 -13.93 -12.71 -38.33
CA ARG A 10 -14.10 -13.27 -36.99
C ARG A 10 -14.23 -12.10 -36.02
N ARG A 11 -15.43 -11.88 -35.46
CA ARG A 11 -15.62 -10.98 -34.33
C ARG A 11 -14.69 -11.46 -33.23
N ARG A 12 -13.65 -10.68 -32.92
CA ARG A 12 -12.86 -10.88 -31.69
C ARG A 12 -13.86 -10.88 -30.53
N PRO A 13 -13.78 -11.84 -29.59
CA PRO A 13 -14.55 -11.72 -28.36
C PRO A 13 -14.25 -10.36 -27.74
N PRO A 14 -15.23 -9.63 -27.19
CA PRO A 14 -14.96 -8.37 -26.51
C PRO A 14 -13.89 -8.65 -25.45
N LEU A 15 -12.79 -7.88 -25.51
CA LEU A 15 -11.76 -7.85 -24.49
C LEU A 15 -12.46 -7.75 -23.14
N ARG A 16 -12.22 -8.72 -22.25
CA ARG A 16 -12.79 -8.69 -20.91
C ARG A 16 -12.37 -7.34 -20.29
N PRO A 17 -13.30 -6.60 -19.66
CA PRO A 17 -12.91 -5.43 -18.88
C PRO A 17 -11.88 -5.84 -17.81
N PRO A 18 -11.01 -4.91 -17.37
CA PRO A 18 -10.00 -5.19 -16.36
C PRO A 18 -10.61 -5.95 -15.18
N LEU A 19 -9.94 -7.04 -14.79
CA LEU A 19 -10.39 -7.90 -13.69
C LEU A 19 -10.60 -7.04 -12.44
N PRO A 20 -11.74 -7.15 -11.76
CA PRO A 20 -12.01 -6.25 -10.65
C PRO A 20 -11.12 -6.60 -9.43
N ASP A 21 -10.71 -5.58 -8.68
CA ASP A 21 -9.71 -5.64 -7.59
C ASP A 21 -9.93 -6.88 -6.66
N GLU A 22 -9.04 -7.88 -6.73
CA GLU A 22 -9.12 -9.12 -5.91
C GLU A 22 -9.05 -8.83 -4.41
N VAL A 23 -8.53 -7.66 -4.06
CA VAL A 23 -8.38 -7.15 -2.70
C VAL A 23 -9.71 -6.95 -2.01
N THR A 24 -10.70 -6.37 -2.69
CA THR A 24 -11.97 -6.01 -2.06
C THR A 24 -12.70 -7.24 -1.52
N PRO A 25 -12.91 -8.32 -2.31
CA PRO A 25 -13.50 -9.55 -1.79
C PRO A 25 -12.71 -10.16 -0.62
N LEU A 26 -11.38 -10.11 -0.64
CA LEU A 26 -10.54 -10.65 0.43
C LEU A 26 -10.69 -9.87 1.74
N LEU A 27 -10.67 -8.54 1.68
CA LEU A 27 -10.93 -7.68 2.85
C LEU A 27 -12.37 -7.88 3.37
N CYS A 28 -13.36 -7.98 2.49
CA CYS A 28 -14.73 -8.31 2.86
C CYS A 28 -14.84 -9.69 3.54
N ALA A 29 -14.16 -10.71 2.98
CA ALA A 29 -14.13 -12.07 3.50
C ALA A 29 -13.49 -12.15 4.90
N THR A 30 -12.52 -11.29 5.19
CA THR A 30 -11.85 -11.18 6.50
C THR A 30 -12.85 -10.95 7.65
N ALA A 31 -13.97 -10.25 7.42
CA ALA A 31 -15.04 -10.07 8.42
C ALA A 31 -15.75 -11.37 8.83
N PHE A 32 -15.67 -12.39 7.98
CA PHE A 32 -16.29 -13.69 8.20
C PHE A 32 -15.28 -14.77 8.59
N ALA A 33 -13.99 -14.59 8.28
CA ALA A 33 -12.92 -15.50 8.67
C ALA A 33 -12.93 -15.73 10.19
N ARG A 34 -12.82 -16.99 10.63
CA ARG A 34 -12.74 -17.35 12.05
C ARG A 34 -11.32 -17.81 12.36
N PRO A 35 -10.74 -17.36 13.49
CA PRO A 35 -9.37 -17.74 13.84
C PRO A 35 -9.26 -19.26 13.97
N ASP A 36 -8.14 -19.80 13.51
CA ASP A 36 -7.79 -21.20 13.71
C ASP A 36 -7.37 -21.40 15.17
N ARG A 37 -8.23 -22.07 15.95
CA ARG A 37 -8.00 -22.35 17.36
C ARG A 37 -7.18 -23.61 17.58
N ILE A 38 -7.19 -24.52 16.60
CA ILE A 38 -6.50 -25.81 16.70
C ILE A 38 -5.03 -25.65 16.33
N ARG A 39 -4.72 -24.79 15.35
CA ARG A 39 -3.35 -24.63 14.82
C ARG A 39 -2.30 -24.33 15.90
N PRO A 40 -2.50 -23.39 16.85
CA PRO A 40 -1.52 -23.17 17.91
C PRO A 40 -1.27 -24.41 18.78
N VAL A 41 -2.32 -25.22 19.00
CA VAL A 41 -2.22 -26.46 19.77
C VAL A 41 -1.47 -27.52 18.97
N THR A 42 -1.77 -27.67 17.68
CA THR A 42 -1.06 -28.63 16.82
C THR A 42 0.39 -28.23 16.61
N ASP A 43 0.67 -26.94 16.44
CA ASP A 43 2.03 -26.42 16.26
C ASP A 43 2.84 -26.63 17.56
N TRP A 44 2.22 -26.38 18.72
CA TRP A 44 2.84 -26.71 20.01
C TRP A 44 3.11 -28.21 20.16
N LEU A 45 2.14 -29.08 19.83
CA LEU A 45 2.31 -30.54 19.89
C LEU A 45 3.42 -31.02 18.94
N LEU A 46 3.46 -30.48 17.72
CA LEU A 46 4.51 -30.79 16.74
C LEU A 46 5.88 -30.31 17.21
N ALA A 47 5.97 -29.12 17.81
CA ALA A 47 7.21 -28.62 18.40
C ALA A 47 7.70 -29.50 19.56
N GLN A 48 6.80 -29.92 20.45
CA GLN A 48 7.15 -30.88 21.51
C GLN A 48 7.57 -32.23 20.94
N GLY A 49 6.90 -32.71 19.88
CA GLY A 49 7.28 -33.93 19.17
C GLY A 49 8.68 -33.85 18.56
N ARG A 50 9.01 -32.74 17.88
CA ARG A 50 10.34 -32.48 17.33
C ARG A 50 11.41 -32.40 18.42
N ALA A 51 11.15 -31.67 19.50
CA ALA A 51 12.08 -31.58 20.63
C ALA A 51 12.32 -32.96 21.29
N CYS A 52 11.29 -33.81 21.35
CA CYS A 52 11.43 -35.18 21.83
C CYS A 52 12.27 -36.03 20.88
N LEU A 53 12.04 -35.92 19.56
CA LEU A 53 12.81 -36.60 18.53
C LEU A 53 14.28 -36.17 18.56
N GLU A 54 14.56 -34.87 18.68
CA GLU A 54 15.91 -34.33 18.81
C GLU A 54 16.62 -34.91 20.02
N ARG A 55 16.00 -34.90 21.21
CA ARG A 55 16.56 -35.54 22.42
C ARG A 55 16.82 -37.03 22.22
N LEU A 56 15.98 -37.73 21.47
CA LEU A 56 16.15 -39.15 21.17
C LEU A 56 17.30 -39.37 20.18
N THR A 57 17.40 -38.54 19.13
CA THR A 57 18.52 -38.57 18.18
C THR A 57 19.84 -38.22 18.84
N GLU A 58 19.87 -37.27 19.79
CA GLU A 58 21.06 -36.97 20.60
C GLU A 58 21.48 -38.15 21.45
N ARG A 59 20.53 -38.85 22.09
CA ARG A 59 20.83 -40.09 22.83
C ARG A 59 21.41 -41.17 21.92
N LEU A 60 20.86 -41.35 20.72
CA LEU A 60 21.39 -42.28 19.72
C LEU A 60 22.77 -41.86 19.20
N ARG A 61 23.00 -40.56 18.95
CA ARG A 61 24.31 -40.00 18.57
C ARG A 61 25.38 -40.23 19.63
N ARG A 62 25.03 -40.12 20.91
CA ARG A 62 25.97 -40.39 22.03
C ARG A 62 26.37 -41.86 22.10
N ASN A 63 25.48 -42.77 21.71
CA ASN A 63 25.71 -44.21 21.78
C ASN A 63 26.37 -44.80 20.53
N ASN A 64 26.31 -44.13 19.36
CA ASN A 64 26.78 -44.69 18.10
C ASN A 64 27.96 -43.91 17.49
N ARG A 65 29.19 -44.43 17.65
CA ARG A 65 30.42 -43.87 17.06
C ARG A 65 30.38 -43.75 15.53
N LEU A 66 29.59 -44.59 14.85
CA LEU A 66 29.44 -44.61 13.39
C LEU A 66 28.66 -43.41 12.83
N PHE A 67 27.79 -42.77 13.61
CA PHE A 67 26.96 -41.66 13.13
C PHE A 67 27.76 -40.36 12.88
N ARG A 68 29.01 -40.29 13.35
CA ARG A 68 29.92 -39.16 13.11
C ARG A 68 30.49 -39.11 11.68
N LEU A 69 30.39 -40.19 10.91
CA LEU A 69 30.98 -40.27 9.56
C LEU A 69 30.01 -39.92 8.43
N LEU A 70 28.70 -39.79 8.69
CA LEU A 70 27.66 -39.72 7.65
C LEU A 70 26.96 -38.36 7.51
N LEU A 71 27.29 -37.34 8.31
CA LEU A 71 26.61 -36.04 8.24
C LEU A 71 27.55 -34.92 7.76
N LEU A 72 27.20 -34.40 6.58
CA LEU A 72 27.72 -33.20 5.92
C LEU A 72 27.77 -31.98 6.88
N PRO A 73 28.69 -31.03 6.63
CA PRO A 73 29.08 -30.01 7.59
C PRO A 73 27.92 -29.06 7.89
N GLU A 74 27.52 -29.01 9.17
CA GLU A 74 26.48 -28.12 9.72
C GLU A 74 26.82 -26.61 9.56
N ARG A 75 28.04 -26.28 9.13
CA ARG A 75 28.58 -24.92 9.06
C ARG A 75 27.99 -24.04 7.96
N GLU A 76 27.39 -24.60 6.91
CA GLU A 76 26.69 -23.80 5.89
C GLU A 76 25.31 -23.33 6.38
N ARG A 77 24.66 -24.02 7.32
CA ARG A 77 23.33 -23.62 7.82
C ARG A 77 23.34 -22.35 8.65
N GLU A 78 24.42 -22.09 9.40
CA GLU A 78 24.57 -20.87 10.21
C GLU A 78 24.84 -19.61 9.36
N LEU A 79 25.49 -19.77 8.20
CA LEU A 79 25.75 -18.67 7.26
C LEU A 79 24.53 -18.32 6.40
N PHE A 80 23.61 -19.26 6.16
CA PHE A 80 22.32 -18.98 5.54
C PHE A 80 21.27 -18.43 6.52
N SER A 81 21.37 -18.71 7.83
CA SER A 81 20.44 -18.17 8.83
C SER A 81 20.68 -16.71 9.22
N LEU A 82 21.85 -16.14 8.87
CA LEU A 82 22.14 -14.71 9.03
C LEU A 82 21.66 -13.87 7.85
N ARG A 83 21.13 -14.50 6.80
CA ARG A 83 20.65 -13.85 5.59
C ARG A 83 19.14 -13.67 5.71
N ASP A 84 18.77 -12.47 6.14
CA ASP A 84 17.40 -11.95 6.26
C ASP A 84 16.50 -12.75 7.21
N GLU A 85 16.54 -12.41 8.50
CA GLU A 85 15.35 -12.61 9.34
C GLU A 85 14.23 -11.76 8.74
N GLU A 86 13.49 -12.36 7.81
CA GLU A 86 12.29 -11.82 7.19
C GLU A 86 11.36 -11.39 8.34
N GLU A 87 11.19 -10.07 8.48
CA GLU A 87 10.39 -9.54 9.58
C GLU A 87 8.98 -10.14 9.45
N PRO A 88 8.48 -10.81 10.50
CA PRO A 88 7.24 -11.57 10.39
C PRO A 88 6.09 -10.67 9.92
N ASP A 89 5.19 -11.25 9.12
CA ASP A 89 3.94 -10.60 8.71
C ASP A 89 3.24 -10.00 9.95
N PRO A 90 2.72 -8.77 9.84
CA PRO A 90 2.10 -8.10 10.98
C PRO A 90 0.90 -8.90 11.50
N ASP A 91 0.72 -8.93 12.82
CA ASP A 91 -0.45 -9.61 13.40
C ASP A 91 -1.73 -8.84 13.06
N VAL A 92 -2.66 -9.53 12.40
CA VAL A 92 -3.91 -8.96 11.90
C VAL A 92 -5.14 -9.58 12.55
N LEU A 93 -6.20 -8.77 12.65
CA LEU A 93 -7.47 -9.24 13.17
C LEU A 93 -8.27 -9.95 12.08
N VAL A 94 -9.03 -10.96 12.48
CA VAL A 94 -10.01 -11.63 11.61
C VAL A 94 -11.36 -11.77 12.31
N GLY A 95 -12.42 -11.91 11.53
CA GLY A 95 -13.77 -12.19 12.01
C GLY A 95 -14.43 -11.02 12.75
N ASP A 96 -15.11 -11.33 13.86
CA ASP A 96 -15.82 -10.33 14.68
C ASP A 96 -14.89 -9.25 15.26
N ALA A 97 -13.61 -9.56 15.50
CA ALA A 97 -12.64 -8.57 15.96
C ALA A 97 -12.29 -7.57 14.85
N TYR A 98 -12.04 -8.07 13.64
CA TYR A 98 -11.83 -7.25 12.44
C TYR A 98 -13.04 -6.36 12.16
N ALA A 99 -14.23 -6.95 12.06
CA ALA A 99 -15.46 -6.23 11.75
C ALA A 99 -15.72 -5.10 12.75
N ARG A 100 -15.57 -5.36 14.05
CA ARG A 100 -15.72 -4.31 15.08
C ARG A 100 -14.61 -3.28 15.04
N TRP A 101 -13.39 -3.64 14.64
CA TRP A 101 -12.30 -2.68 14.52
C TRP A 101 -12.54 -1.75 13.33
N VAL A 102 -12.85 -2.29 12.13
CA VAL A 102 -13.18 -1.50 10.94
C VAL A 102 -14.35 -0.56 11.20
N LEU A 103 -15.46 -1.05 11.76
CA LEU A 103 -16.63 -0.20 12.04
C LEU A 103 -16.34 0.91 13.07
N ARG A 104 -15.40 0.69 13.98
CA ARG A 104 -15.05 1.70 15.01
C ARG A 104 -13.98 2.69 14.55
N ARG A 105 -13.01 2.24 13.75
CA ARG A 105 -11.83 3.03 13.37
C ARG A 105 -11.93 3.63 11.98
N ILE A 106 -12.59 2.96 11.05
CA ILE A 106 -12.70 3.35 9.65
C ILE A 106 -14.07 3.94 9.37
N ALA A 107 -15.15 3.17 9.59
CA ALA A 107 -16.51 3.59 9.21
C ALA A 107 -17.06 4.78 10.01
N ARG A 108 -16.60 4.95 11.25
CA ARG A 108 -16.98 6.06 12.15
C ARG A 108 -15.95 7.19 12.14
N SER A 109 -14.96 7.14 11.27
CA SER A 109 -14.03 8.25 11.14
C SER A 109 -14.74 9.38 10.41
N ASP A 110 -14.89 10.54 11.06
CA ASP A 110 -15.45 11.74 10.42
C ASP A 110 -14.61 12.21 9.22
N ARG A 111 -13.38 11.70 9.12
CA ARG A 111 -12.39 11.96 8.07
C ARG A 111 -11.90 10.62 7.53
N PRO A 112 -12.55 10.04 6.50
CA PRO A 112 -12.08 8.81 5.89
C PRO A 112 -10.75 9.08 5.18
N LEU A 113 -9.83 8.13 5.27
CA LEU A 113 -8.63 8.14 4.43
C LEU A 113 -9.02 7.77 3.00
N PRO A 114 -8.31 8.32 2.00
CA PRO A 114 -8.51 7.87 0.64
C PRO A 114 -8.18 6.39 0.52
N VAL A 115 -9.03 5.71 -0.23
CA VAL A 115 -9.04 4.26 -0.36
C VAL A 115 -8.10 3.88 -1.51
N ILE A 116 -7.21 2.91 -1.30
CA ILE A 116 -6.16 2.55 -2.26
C ILE A 116 -6.29 1.10 -2.67
N GLY A 117 -6.70 0.87 -3.92
CA GLY A 117 -6.77 -0.48 -4.50
C GLY A 117 -7.88 -1.37 -3.93
N PHE A 118 -8.92 -0.79 -3.32
CA PHE A 118 -10.11 -1.52 -2.89
C PHE A 118 -11.34 -0.61 -2.78
N ASP A 119 -12.52 -1.21 -2.62
CA ASP A 119 -13.79 -0.52 -2.34
C ASP A 119 -14.08 -0.59 -0.83
N GLN A 120 -13.99 0.56 -0.16
CA GLN A 120 -14.20 0.66 1.28
C GLN A 120 -15.66 0.43 1.69
N ASP A 121 -16.63 0.86 0.89
CA ASP A 121 -18.05 0.73 1.24
C ASP A 121 -18.47 -0.73 1.24
N ALA A 122 -18.00 -1.51 0.25
CA ALA A 122 -18.21 -2.96 0.22
C ALA A 122 -17.63 -3.64 1.47
N VAL A 123 -16.45 -3.21 1.92
CA VAL A 123 -15.80 -3.73 3.13
C VAL A 123 -16.56 -3.34 4.39
N ILE A 124 -17.02 -2.09 4.50
CA ILE A 124 -17.83 -1.61 5.64
C ILE A 124 -19.14 -2.41 5.72
N ALA A 125 -19.86 -2.56 4.60
CA ALA A 125 -21.11 -3.33 4.55
C ALA A 125 -20.91 -4.81 4.95
N SER A 126 -19.81 -5.42 4.49
CA SER A 126 -19.43 -6.78 4.90
C SER A 126 -19.11 -6.85 6.39
N CYS A 127 -18.42 -5.84 6.95
CA CYS A 127 -18.14 -5.73 8.37
C CYS A 127 -19.41 -5.55 9.21
N GLU A 128 -20.39 -4.75 8.76
CA GLU A 128 -21.68 -4.65 9.44
C GLU A 128 -22.39 -6.00 9.53
N THR A 129 -22.40 -6.74 8.41
CA THR A 129 -22.99 -8.08 8.35
C THR A 129 -22.25 -9.04 9.29
N GLY A 130 -20.92 -9.01 9.30
CA GLY A 130 -20.08 -9.79 10.22
C GLY A 130 -20.34 -9.44 11.69
N ALA A 131 -20.49 -8.15 12.01
CA ALA A 131 -20.78 -7.68 13.37
C ALA A 131 -22.18 -8.08 13.84
N ARG A 132 -23.19 -8.10 12.93
CA ARG A 132 -24.54 -8.62 13.22
C ARG A 132 -24.50 -10.11 13.56
N LEU A 133 -23.75 -10.93 12.80
CA LEU A 133 -23.55 -12.36 13.14
C LEU A 133 -22.92 -12.52 14.53
N GLY A 134 -21.90 -11.71 14.84
CA GLY A 134 -21.28 -11.68 16.16
C GLY A 134 -22.25 -11.28 17.28
N ALA A 135 -23.18 -10.36 17.02
CA ALA A 135 -24.24 -9.96 17.96
C ALA A 135 -25.26 -11.09 18.18
N VAL A 136 -25.71 -11.76 17.11
CA VAL A 136 -26.60 -12.93 17.21
C VAL A 136 -25.94 -14.03 18.04
N ARG A 137 -24.67 -14.35 17.80
CA ARG A 137 -23.92 -15.31 18.61
C ARG A 137 -23.91 -14.92 20.09
N ARG A 138 -23.62 -13.65 20.42
CA ARG A 138 -23.63 -13.17 21.82
C ARG A 138 -25.01 -13.28 22.45
N ALA A 139 -26.08 -12.95 21.73
CA ALA A 139 -27.44 -13.10 22.21
C ALA A 139 -27.76 -14.58 22.51
N LEU A 140 -27.42 -15.50 21.60
CA LEU A 140 -27.58 -16.95 21.81
C LEU A 140 -26.80 -17.46 23.02
N LEU A 141 -25.56 -16.98 23.23
CA LEU A 141 -24.75 -17.33 24.39
C LEU A 141 -25.38 -16.82 25.70
N CYS A 142 -25.88 -15.58 25.72
CA CYS A 142 -26.59 -15.04 26.88
C CYS A 142 -27.87 -15.83 27.17
N SER A 143 -28.66 -16.15 26.14
CA SER A 143 -29.85 -17.00 26.29
C SER A 143 -29.50 -18.38 26.83
N ALA A 144 -28.45 -19.02 26.32
CA ALA A 144 -27.97 -20.31 26.82
C ALA A 144 -27.57 -20.24 28.30
N ALA A 145 -26.88 -19.16 28.71
CA ALA A 145 -26.48 -18.95 30.11
C ALA A 145 -27.69 -18.73 31.03
N LEU A 146 -28.68 -17.94 30.60
CA LEU A 146 -29.92 -17.71 31.36
C LEU A 146 -30.76 -18.98 31.49
N LEU A 147 -30.84 -19.80 30.43
CA LEU A 147 -31.52 -21.09 30.47
C LEU A 147 -30.82 -22.08 31.41
N ALA A 148 -29.48 -22.13 31.37
CA ALA A 148 -28.70 -22.96 32.29
C ALA A 148 -28.88 -22.52 33.75
N TRP A 149 -28.88 -21.21 34.00
CA TRP A 149 -29.17 -20.64 35.31
C TRP A 149 -30.57 -21.01 35.81
N GLY A 150 -31.61 -20.78 34.98
CA GLY A 150 -32.99 -21.11 35.34
C GLY A 150 -33.23 -22.61 35.57
N ALA A 151 -32.59 -23.47 34.79
CA ALA A 151 -32.66 -24.91 34.97
C ALA A 151 -32.02 -25.38 36.29
N ALA A 152 -30.95 -24.70 36.73
CA ALA A 152 -30.29 -24.98 38.00
C ALA A 152 -31.15 -24.53 39.19
N GLU A 153 -31.74 -23.34 39.13
CA GLU A 153 -32.61 -22.80 40.20
C GLU A 153 -33.90 -23.61 40.38
N LEU A 154 -34.45 -24.14 39.29
CA LEU A 154 -35.68 -24.93 39.29
C LEU A 154 -35.44 -26.44 39.51
N ASP A 155 -34.19 -26.86 39.71
CA ASP A 155 -33.77 -28.27 39.83
C ASP A 155 -34.33 -29.18 38.72
N VAL A 156 -34.49 -28.62 37.51
CA VAL A 156 -35.07 -29.33 36.34
C VAL A 156 -34.10 -30.40 35.82
N LEU A 157 -32.80 -30.16 35.97
CA LEU A 157 -31.73 -31.06 35.57
C LEU A 157 -30.77 -31.25 36.73
N PRO A 158 -30.36 -32.49 37.03
CA PRO A 158 -29.30 -32.71 38.00
C PRO A 158 -28.03 -31.99 37.55
N THR A 159 -27.19 -31.56 38.49
CA THR A 159 -25.93 -30.85 38.20
C THR A 159 -25.07 -31.57 37.16
N ALA A 160 -25.04 -32.91 37.19
CA ALA A 160 -24.35 -33.72 36.20
C ALA A 160 -24.91 -33.53 34.77
N GLY A 161 -26.22 -33.40 34.63
CA GLY A 161 -26.88 -33.10 33.37
C GLY A 161 -26.50 -31.70 32.85
N LEU A 162 -26.47 -30.69 33.71
CA LEU A 162 -26.09 -29.32 33.35
C LEU A 162 -24.64 -29.26 32.84
N LEU A 163 -23.72 -30.00 33.47
CA LEU A 163 -22.31 -30.09 33.08
C LEU A 163 -22.09 -30.68 31.68
N VAL A 164 -23.03 -31.46 31.16
CA VAL A 164 -22.94 -32.05 29.82
C VAL A 164 -23.72 -31.20 28.79
N VAL A 165 -24.95 -30.82 29.13
CA VAL A 165 -25.86 -30.12 28.22
C VAL A 165 -25.38 -28.71 27.91
N PHE A 166 -24.87 -27.98 28.90
CA PHE A 166 -24.45 -26.59 28.69
C PHE A 166 -23.24 -26.47 27.75
N PRO A 167 -22.13 -27.21 27.93
CA PRO A 167 -21.02 -27.19 26.97
C PRO A 167 -21.42 -27.66 25.57
N ALA A 168 -22.30 -28.67 25.47
CA ALA A 168 -22.83 -29.13 24.19
C ALA A 168 -23.64 -28.03 23.47
N LEU A 169 -24.45 -27.27 24.22
CA LEU A 169 -25.19 -26.12 23.69
C LEU A 169 -24.26 -25.00 23.23
N LEU A 170 -23.24 -24.64 24.04
CA LEU A 170 -22.23 -23.66 23.66
C LEU A 170 -21.49 -24.07 22.38
N TRP A 171 -21.07 -25.35 22.31
CA TRP A 171 -20.44 -25.92 21.13
C TRP A 171 -21.34 -25.82 19.89
N GLY A 172 -22.63 -26.17 20.01
CA GLY A 172 -23.62 -26.03 18.95
C GLY A 172 -23.77 -24.60 18.44
N ILE A 173 -23.78 -23.61 19.35
CA ILE A 173 -23.83 -22.17 18.99
C ILE A 173 -22.58 -21.76 18.20
N PHE A 174 -21.38 -22.16 18.62
CA PHE A 174 -20.15 -21.84 17.89
C PHE A 174 -20.04 -22.57 16.55
N LEU A 175 -20.51 -23.82 16.48
CA LEU A 175 -20.57 -24.57 15.23
C LEU A 175 -21.51 -23.87 14.22
N PHE A 176 -22.68 -23.44 14.67
CA PHE A 176 -23.62 -22.68 13.85
C PHE A 176 -23.03 -21.34 13.38
N ASP A 177 -22.37 -20.58 14.26
CA ASP A 177 -21.66 -19.34 13.89
C ASP A 177 -20.57 -19.60 12.84
N ARG A 178 -19.75 -20.65 13.00
CA ARG A 178 -18.70 -20.99 12.02
C ARG A 178 -19.28 -21.37 10.66
N ILE A 179 -20.34 -22.17 10.62
CA ILE A 179 -20.99 -22.56 9.36
C ILE A 179 -21.61 -21.35 8.67
N THR A 180 -22.32 -20.50 9.40
CA THR A 180 -22.96 -19.30 8.84
C THR A 180 -21.92 -18.28 8.36
N ALA A 181 -20.86 -18.06 9.14
CA ALA A 181 -19.74 -17.21 8.74
C ALA A 181 -19.03 -17.76 7.49
N GLN A 182 -18.74 -19.07 7.42
CA GLN A 182 -18.12 -19.68 6.25
C GLN A 182 -19.01 -19.55 4.99
N ARG A 183 -20.33 -19.71 5.13
CA ARG A 183 -21.27 -19.48 4.00
C ARG A 183 -21.20 -18.04 3.51
N SER A 184 -21.20 -17.07 4.42
CA SER A 184 -21.08 -15.65 4.05
C SER A 184 -19.72 -15.34 3.41
N MET A 185 -18.64 -15.92 3.93
CA MET A 185 -17.30 -15.79 3.36
C MET A 185 -17.25 -16.35 1.93
N ASN A 186 -17.76 -17.57 1.71
CA ASN A 186 -17.83 -18.17 0.39
C ASN A 186 -18.63 -17.29 -0.58
N ARG A 187 -19.79 -16.78 -0.16
CA ARG A 187 -20.61 -15.89 -1.00
C ARG A 187 -19.87 -14.63 -1.43
N VAL A 188 -19.06 -14.04 -0.55
CA VAL A 188 -18.26 -12.85 -0.87
C VAL A 188 -17.14 -13.19 -1.83
N LEU A 189 -16.43 -14.30 -1.61
CA LEU A 189 -15.32 -14.74 -2.46
C LEU A 189 -15.78 -15.28 -3.83
N GLU A 190 -16.97 -15.86 -3.91
CA GLU A 190 -17.57 -16.38 -5.15
C GLU A 190 -18.26 -15.29 -5.98
N ARG A 191 -18.68 -14.18 -5.37
CA ARG A 191 -19.22 -13.04 -6.12
C ARG A 191 -18.07 -12.41 -6.90
N ALA A 192 -18.20 -12.44 -8.23
CA ALA A 192 -17.31 -11.70 -9.12
C ALA A 192 -17.22 -10.25 -8.65
N PRO A 193 -16.03 -9.64 -8.58
CA PRO A 193 -15.87 -8.37 -7.89
C PRO A 193 -16.61 -7.20 -8.58
N SER A 194 -17.08 -7.37 -9.82
CA SER A 194 -18.00 -6.47 -10.52
C SER A 194 -19.48 -6.55 -10.06
N SER A 195 -19.85 -7.51 -9.23
CA SER A 195 -21.24 -7.73 -8.75
C SER A 195 -21.48 -7.35 -7.29
N LEU A 196 -20.43 -6.96 -6.57
CA LEU A 196 -20.53 -6.50 -5.18
C LEU A 196 -20.99 -5.04 -5.08
N GLY A 197 -20.79 -4.25 -6.14
CA GLY A 197 -21.49 -2.98 -6.35
C GLY A 197 -22.94 -3.26 -6.75
N GLY A 198 -23.89 -2.89 -5.90
CA GLY A 198 -25.31 -2.98 -6.26
C GLY A 198 -25.61 -2.15 -7.52
N PRO A 199 -26.64 -2.52 -8.31
CA PRO A 199 -27.05 -1.76 -9.47
C PRO A 199 -27.52 -0.37 -9.01
N GLY A 200 -26.70 0.66 -9.21
CA GLY A 200 -27.06 2.05 -8.95
C GLY A 200 -26.26 2.80 -7.89
N ARG A 201 -25.20 2.24 -7.29
CA ARG A 201 -24.16 3.07 -6.68
C ARG A 201 -23.06 3.27 -7.72
N THR A 202 -22.99 4.49 -8.23
CA THR A 202 -21.84 5.01 -8.96
C THR A 202 -20.54 4.59 -8.25
N PRO A 203 -19.42 4.40 -8.98
CA PRO A 203 -18.12 4.43 -8.32
C PRO A 203 -18.11 5.69 -7.44
N PRO A 204 -17.64 5.62 -6.19
CA PRO A 204 -17.37 6.83 -5.43
C PRO A 204 -16.20 7.55 -6.11
N ASP A 205 -16.49 8.16 -7.26
CA ASP A 205 -15.54 8.83 -8.15
C ASP A 205 -15.47 10.34 -7.83
N GLU A 206 -16.29 10.86 -6.91
CA GLU A 206 -16.41 12.33 -6.76
C GLU A 206 -16.61 12.83 -5.32
N SER A 207 -16.57 11.96 -4.30
CA SER A 207 -16.56 12.45 -2.91
C SER A 207 -15.15 12.87 -2.48
N GLY A 208 -14.68 13.96 -3.11
CA GLY A 208 -13.67 14.92 -2.66
C GLY A 208 -12.44 14.36 -1.95
N VAL A 209 -11.33 14.17 -2.66
CA VAL A 209 -10.07 13.84 -2.00
C VAL A 209 -9.49 15.08 -1.31
N ALA A 210 -9.87 15.27 -0.05
CA ALA A 210 -9.60 16.49 0.70
C ALA A 210 -8.25 16.49 1.43
N ALA A 211 -7.75 15.35 1.94
CA ALA A 211 -6.38 15.29 2.44
C ALA A 211 -5.86 13.86 2.71
N LEU A 212 -4.53 13.70 2.74
CA LEU A 212 -3.80 12.47 3.04
C LEU A 212 -2.81 12.75 4.19
N PRO A 213 -2.93 12.08 5.35
CA PRO A 213 -2.02 12.30 6.45
C PRO A 213 -0.69 11.57 6.20
N TYR A 214 0.42 12.16 6.61
CA TYR A 214 1.73 11.50 6.65
C TYR A 214 2.26 11.38 8.07
N ILE A 215 2.97 10.29 8.34
CA ILE A 215 3.69 10.04 9.58
C ILE A 215 5.17 10.25 9.28
N SER A 216 5.83 11.10 10.08
CA SER A 216 7.28 11.14 10.14
C SER A 216 7.74 10.06 11.12
N ASP A 217 8.22 8.93 10.61
CA ASP A 217 8.78 7.90 11.49
C ASP A 217 10.22 8.29 11.85
N ARG A 218 10.37 8.91 13.03
CA ARG A 218 11.68 9.24 13.60
C ARG A 218 12.31 8.06 14.37
N GLY A 219 11.73 6.86 14.33
CA GLY A 219 11.97 5.84 15.35
C GLY A 219 12.23 4.42 14.86
N ARG A 220 13.51 4.09 14.58
CA ARG A 220 14.24 2.87 15.05
C ARG A 220 15.57 2.70 14.33
N ARG A 221 15.65 3.10 13.07
CA ARG A 221 16.91 3.16 12.31
C ARG A 221 17.38 4.61 12.37
N ARG A 222 18.50 4.89 13.06
CA ARG A 222 19.03 6.24 13.33
C ARG A 222 19.40 7.08 12.09
N PHE A 223 19.12 6.62 10.87
CA PHE A 223 19.74 7.14 9.65
C PHE A 223 18.80 7.57 8.52
N LEU A 224 17.50 7.32 8.58
CA LEU A 224 16.55 7.96 7.65
C LEU A 224 15.26 8.35 8.39
N GLU A 225 14.93 9.64 8.35
CA GLU A 225 13.55 10.09 8.59
C GLU A 225 12.74 9.65 7.37
N GLU A 226 11.89 8.64 7.54
CA GLU A 226 11.00 8.17 6.48
C GLU A 226 9.62 8.84 6.66
N ASP A 227 9.38 9.90 5.90
CA ASP A 227 8.06 10.51 5.79
C ASP A 227 7.18 9.61 4.91
N ARG A 228 6.15 9.01 5.51
CA ARG A 228 5.25 8.08 4.82
C ARG A 228 3.82 8.56 4.84
N PHE A 229 3.12 8.49 3.71
CA PHE A 229 1.70 8.83 3.66
C PHE A 229 0.87 7.62 4.04
N LEU A 230 -0.10 7.82 4.94
CA LEU A 230 -0.95 6.76 5.46
C LEU A 230 -1.87 6.22 4.37
N GLY A 231 -1.95 4.90 4.27
CA GLY A 231 -2.67 4.20 3.21
C GLY A 231 -1.82 3.91 1.96
N ALA A 232 -0.80 4.71 1.67
CA ALA A 232 0.03 4.58 0.46
C ALA A 232 1.14 3.52 0.57
N GLY A 233 1.17 2.80 1.70
CA GLY A 233 2.01 1.62 1.89
C GLY A 233 2.96 1.75 3.07
N LEU A 234 3.56 0.62 3.44
CA LEU A 234 4.59 0.56 4.49
C LEU A 234 5.99 0.75 3.90
N GLU A 235 6.17 0.42 2.62
CA GLU A 235 7.44 0.53 1.93
C GLU A 235 7.55 1.92 1.27
N VAL A 236 8.36 2.78 1.89
CA VAL A 236 8.69 4.11 1.37
C VAL A 236 10.05 4.07 0.69
N TRP A 237 10.11 4.66 -0.50
CA TRP A 237 11.35 4.78 -1.25
C TRP A 237 11.87 6.22 -1.14
N ASN A 238 13.16 6.41 -1.39
CA ASN A 238 13.78 7.72 -1.26
C ASN A 238 13.06 8.75 -2.14
N PRO A 239 12.80 9.97 -1.64
CA PRO A 239 12.22 11.01 -2.46
C PRO A 239 13.26 11.51 -3.48
N ALA A 240 12.83 11.75 -4.70
CA ALA A 240 13.59 12.52 -5.67
C ALA A 240 13.27 14.00 -5.47
N SER A 241 14.29 14.86 -5.34
CA SER A 241 14.09 16.31 -5.22
C SER A 241 15.04 17.00 -6.18
N ILE A 242 14.48 17.74 -7.13
CA ILE A 242 15.24 18.50 -8.13
C ILE A 242 14.83 19.97 -8.03
N SER A 243 15.79 20.88 -8.05
CA SER A 243 15.57 22.33 -8.11
C SER A 243 15.98 22.86 -9.48
N VAL A 244 15.13 23.69 -10.07
CA VAL A 244 15.39 24.38 -11.35
C VAL A 244 15.33 25.87 -11.14
N ASP A 245 16.26 26.60 -11.72
CA ASP A 245 16.20 28.06 -11.81
C ASP A 245 15.24 28.48 -12.92
N VAL A 246 14.18 29.20 -12.54
CA VAL A 246 13.06 29.60 -13.40
C VAL A 246 13.33 30.97 -14.07
N THR A 247 14.35 31.72 -13.64
CA THR A 247 14.70 33.03 -14.24
C THR A 247 15.73 32.92 -15.35
N LYS A 248 16.46 31.79 -15.41
CA LYS A 248 17.32 31.46 -16.55
C LYS A 248 16.47 31.17 -17.79
N GLY A 249 16.36 32.18 -18.66
CA GLY A 249 15.81 31.99 -20.00
C GLY A 249 16.59 30.94 -20.77
N GLY A 250 15.86 30.08 -21.50
CA GLY A 250 16.41 28.98 -22.27
C GLY A 250 17.36 29.44 -23.38
N PRO A 251 18.25 28.56 -23.86
CA PRO A 251 19.07 28.84 -25.02
C PRO A 251 18.16 29.11 -26.23
N GLY A 252 18.27 30.29 -26.83
CA GLY A 252 17.51 30.64 -28.02
C GLY A 252 17.93 29.75 -29.20
N VAL A 253 17.13 28.75 -29.55
CA VAL A 253 17.36 27.95 -30.77
C VAL A 253 16.90 28.78 -31.97
N THR A 254 17.86 29.21 -32.80
CA THR A 254 17.63 29.53 -34.22
C THR A 254 17.81 28.26 -35.07
N PRO A 255 17.04 28.05 -36.15
CA PRO A 255 17.15 26.87 -37.00
C PRO A 255 18.44 26.86 -37.82
N GLY A 256 19.15 25.73 -37.77
CA GLY A 256 20.47 25.50 -38.36
C GLY A 256 21.52 25.65 -37.26
N GLU A 257 21.98 24.57 -36.62
CA GLU A 257 22.51 23.31 -37.15
C GLU A 257 22.75 22.36 -35.92
N THR A 258 23.19 21.12 -36.13
CA THR A 258 23.15 19.96 -35.20
C THR A 258 24.48 19.52 -34.52
N PRO A 259 24.43 18.57 -33.55
CA PRO A 259 25.43 18.43 -32.50
C PRO A 259 26.59 17.44 -32.68
N HIS A 260 27.59 17.53 -31.79
CA HIS A 260 28.72 16.65 -31.53
C HIS A 260 29.66 16.38 -32.71
N ARG A 261 30.80 17.09 -32.81
CA ARG A 261 31.71 17.13 -33.99
C ARG A 261 31.03 17.60 -35.30
N ASP A 262 29.69 17.60 -35.35
CA ASP A 262 28.85 18.58 -36.02
C ASP A 262 28.62 19.85 -35.13
N ASP A 263 28.61 19.75 -33.77
CA ASP A 263 28.38 20.89 -32.82
C ASP A 263 29.42 22.03 -32.86
N ALA A 264 30.64 21.76 -33.30
CA ALA A 264 31.75 22.72 -33.19
C ALA A 264 31.73 23.79 -34.30
N ILE A 265 31.08 23.51 -35.43
CA ILE A 265 30.90 24.47 -36.54
C ILE A 265 29.74 25.45 -36.22
N LEU A 266 28.74 24.98 -35.50
CA LEU A 266 27.63 25.75 -34.94
C LEU A 266 27.98 26.77 -33.88
N ALA A 267 28.84 26.37 -32.95
CA ALA A 267 29.38 27.29 -31.96
C ALA A 267 30.13 28.46 -32.64
N LEU A 268 30.69 28.25 -33.83
CA LEU A 268 31.41 29.29 -34.59
C LEU A 268 30.48 30.15 -35.48
N LEU A 269 29.37 29.60 -36.01
CA LEU A 269 28.36 30.36 -36.77
C LEU A 269 27.36 31.11 -35.87
N GLY A 270 27.05 30.59 -34.69
CA GLY A 270 26.27 31.29 -33.64
C GLY A 270 26.97 32.52 -33.06
N MET A 271 28.30 32.61 -33.20
CA MET A 271 29.06 33.83 -32.88
C MET A 271 28.97 34.91 -33.97
N MET A 272 28.55 34.59 -35.20
CA MET A 272 28.40 35.60 -36.27
C MET A 272 26.97 36.14 -36.43
N TYR A 273 25.94 35.45 -35.92
CA TYR A 273 24.55 35.91 -35.95
C TYR A 273 23.91 35.81 -34.56
N GLY A 274 23.85 36.93 -33.84
CA GLY A 274 23.48 37.03 -32.42
C GLY A 274 22.09 36.49 -32.06
N GLY A 275 22.03 35.23 -31.63
CA GLY A 275 20.85 34.62 -31.01
C GLY A 275 20.72 35.04 -29.55
N GLY A 276 19.84 36.01 -29.28
CA GLY A 276 19.54 36.47 -27.93
C GLY A 276 18.84 35.39 -27.09
N ARG A 277 19.18 35.32 -25.81
CA ARG A 277 18.48 34.55 -24.79
C ARG A 277 16.99 34.91 -24.80
N ARG A 278 16.10 33.93 -24.79
CA ARG A 278 14.65 34.21 -24.75
C ARG A 278 14.25 34.61 -23.34
N ASP A 279 13.38 35.60 -23.21
CA ASP A 279 12.83 35.99 -21.92
C ASP A 279 11.87 34.90 -21.42
N PRO A 280 12.05 34.36 -20.21
CA PRO A 280 11.22 33.28 -19.68
C PRO A 280 9.77 33.75 -19.50
N LYS A 281 8.82 32.92 -19.93
CA LYS A 281 7.39 33.19 -19.75
C LYS A 281 6.98 32.88 -18.31
N GLY A 282 6.22 33.78 -17.68
CA GLY A 282 5.62 33.53 -16.38
C GLY A 282 4.55 32.43 -16.45
N PHE A 283 4.46 31.61 -15.40
CA PHE A 283 3.43 30.58 -15.23
C PHE A 283 3.02 30.43 -13.76
N THR A 284 1.88 29.78 -13.54
CA THR A 284 1.34 29.46 -12.21
C THR A 284 1.57 27.98 -11.84
N LEU A 285 1.67 27.68 -10.54
CA LEU A 285 1.84 26.28 -10.10
C LEU A 285 0.63 25.41 -10.46
N THR A 286 -0.58 26.00 -10.52
CA THR A 286 -1.80 25.30 -10.92
C THR A 286 -1.71 24.80 -12.36
N GLU A 287 -1.25 25.65 -13.28
CA GLU A 287 -1.03 25.26 -14.69
C GLU A 287 -0.04 24.10 -14.81
N LEU A 288 1.02 24.10 -13.99
CA LEU A 288 1.98 23.01 -13.93
C LEU A 288 1.34 21.72 -13.39
N TYR A 289 0.59 21.78 -12.28
CA TYR A 289 -0.14 20.62 -11.74
C TYR A 289 -1.11 20.03 -12.77
N GLU A 290 -1.93 20.86 -13.41
CA GLU A 290 -2.90 20.45 -14.42
C GLU A 290 -2.23 19.87 -15.67
N ARG A 291 -1.09 20.43 -16.10
CA ARG A 291 -0.33 19.87 -17.22
C ARG A 291 0.20 18.49 -16.88
N VAL A 292 0.86 18.34 -15.73
CA VAL A 292 1.46 17.07 -15.31
C VAL A 292 0.37 16.02 -15.05
N ALA A 293 -0.77 16.41 -14.46
CA ALA A 293 -1.91 15.52 -14.28
C ALA A 293 -2.43 14.97 -15.62
N ARG A 294 -2.72 15.86 -16.57
CA ARG A 294 -3.16 15.47 -17.93
C ARG A 294 -2.15 14.57 -18.63
N ASP A 295 -0.86 14.88 -18.48
CA ASP A 295 0.19 14.07 -19.09
C ASP A 295 0.35 12.71 -18.41
N LEU A 296 0.08 12.57 -17.11
CA LEU A 296 0.09 11.28 -16.39
C LEU A 296 -1.16 10.43 -16.68
N GLU A 297 -2.33 11.05 -16.82
CA GLU A 297 -3.61 10.39 -17.14
C GLU A 297 -3.62 9.79 -18.55
N ARG A 298 -2.88 10.40 -19.49
CA ARG A 298 -2.71 9.83 -20.83
C ARG A 298 -2.18 8.41 -20.69
N GLU A 299 -2.80 7.45 -21.38
CA GLU A 299 -2.44 6.03 -21.29
C GLU A 299 -0.93 5.81 -21.43
N ILE A 300 -0.35 4.99 -20.55
CA ILE A 300 0.98 4.45 -20.75
C ILE A 300 0.85 3.32 -21.76
N ARG A 301 1.41 3.51 -22.95
CA ARG A 301 1.53 2.45 -23.94
C ARG A 301 2.93 1.89 -23.89
N PHE A 302 3.04 0.61 -23.61
CA PHE A 302 4.26 -0.13 -23.86
C PHE A 302 4.24 -0.54 -25.33
N GLU A 303 5.16 -0.01 -26.13
CA GLU A 303 5.26 -0.33 -27.56
C GLU A 303 5.35 -1.84 -27.81
N ASP A 304 5.90 -2.59 -26.84
CA ASP A 304 6.11 -4.03 -26.92
C ASP A 304 5.00 -4.89 -26.26
N MET A 305 3.99 -4.30 -25.60
CA MET A 305 2.87 -5.03 -24.99
C MET A 305 1.51 -4.46 -25.42
N PRO A 306 0.98 -4.89 -26.59
CA PRO A 306 -0.21 -4.30 -27.19
C PRO A 306 -1.53 -4.53 -26.44
N ASP A 307 -1.57 -5.46 -25.48
CA ASP A 307 -2.78 -5.81 -24.73
C ASP A 307 -2.72 -5.42 -23.23
N ASP A 308 -1.60 -4.84 -22.75
CA ASP A 308 -1.40 -4.51 -21.32
C ASP A 308 -1.41 -2.99 -21.12
N HIS A 309 -2.61 -2.42 -21.15
CA HIS A 309 -2.80 -1.03 -20.73
C HIS A 309 -2.69 -0.96 -19.22
N LEU A 310 -1.72 -0.22 -18.70
CA LEU A 310 -1.60 0.09 -17.28
C LEU A 310 -2.34 1.40 -17.01
N PRO A 311 -3.61 1.36 -16.55
CA PRO A 311 -4.35 2.57 -16.23
C PRO A 311 -3.65 3.30 -15.09
N VAL A 312 -3.38 4.59 -15.31
CA VAL A 312 -2.89 5.49 -14.27
C VAL A 312 -4.08 6.24 -13.71
N ASP A 313 -4.28 6.12 -12.42
CA ASP A 313 -5.27 6.87 -11.66
C ASP A 313 -4.57 8.07 -11.02
N VAL A 314 -4.98 9.28 -11.41
CA VAL A 314 -4.37 10.55 -10.99
C VAL A 314 -5.39 11.35 -10.21
N ALA A 315 -5.00 11.85 -9.04
CA ALA A 315 -5.84 12.70 -8.20
C ALA A 315 -5.02 13.81 -7.54
N GLY A 316 -5.60 15.02 -7.46
CA GLY A 316 -5.07 16.10 -6.62
C GLY A 316 -5.43 15.88 -5.15
N ILE A 317 -4.46 15.95 -4.24
CA ILE A 317 -4.65 15.67 -2.81
C ILE A 317 -3.92 16.69 -1.93
N TRP A 318 -4.38 16.90 -0.70
CA TRP A 318 -3.65 17.70 0.29
C TRP A 318 -2.93 16.83 1.32
N GLY A 319 -1.61 16.89 1.37
CA GLY A 319 -0.82 16.26 2.42
C GLY A 319 -0.88 17.03 3.74
N THR A 320 -1.09 16.35 4.86
CA THR A 320 -1.01 16.95 6.22
C THR A 320 -0.27 16.02 7.17
N SER A 321 0.34 16.52 8.25
CA SER A 321 0.96 15.61 9.22
C SER A 321 -0.13 14.84 9.99
N ALA A 322 0.12 13.59 10.39
CA ALA A 322 -0.82 12.81 11.20
C ALA A 322 -1.13 13.48 12.56
N VAL A 323 -0.22 14.30 13.07
CA VAL A 323 -0.43 15.11 14.28
C VAL A 323 -1.37 16.29 14.01
N SER A 324 -1.23 16.92 12.84
CA SER A 324 -2.11 18.00 12.38
C SER A 324 -3.48 17.50 11.94
N TRP A 325 -3.59 16.25 11.52
CA TRP A 325 -4.83 15.63 11.05
C TRP A 325 -5.97 15.76 12.07
N GLU A 326 -5.68 15.59 13.36
CA GLU A 326 -6.66 15.72 14.44
C GLU A 326 -7.05 17.18 14.71
N ARG A 327 -6.25 18.16 14.26
CA ARG A 327 -6.44 19.59 14.51
C ARG A 327 -7.22 20.32 13.42
N ILE A 328 -7.29 19.76 12.22
CA ILE A 328 -8.17 20.30 11.17
C ILE A 328 -9.60 20.26 11.72
N ASP A 329 -10.45 21.23 11.41
CA ASP A 329 -11.87 21.23 11.78
C ASP A 329 -12.72 20.65 10.63
N ASP A 330 -13.90 20.10 10.95
CA ASP A 330 -14.74 19.44 9.95
C ASP A 330 -15.22 20.36 8.81
N PRO A 331 -15.56 21.64 9.05
CA PRO A 331 -15.85 22.59 7.98
C PRO A 331 -14.67 22.78 7.03
N THR A 332 -13.47 23.05 7.56
CA THR A 332 -12.25 23.19 6.73
C THR A 332 -11.99 21.93 5.93
N TRP A 333 -12.08 20.76 6.56
CA TRP A 333 -11.92 19.47 5.89
C TRP A 333 -12.87 19.32 4.69
N ARG A 334 -14.17 19.59 4.90
CA ARG A 334 -15.19 19.48 3.85
C ARG A 334 -15.05 20.52 2.75
N SER A 335 -14.40 21.65 3.03
CA SER A 335 -14.17 22.72 2.06
C SER A 335 -12.86 22.59 1.29
N LEU A 336 -12.03 21.57 1.54
CA LEU A 336 -10.78 21.39 0.78
C LEU A 336 -11.13 20.99 -0.67
N PRO A 337 -10.89 21.88 -1.67
CA PRO A 337 -11.07 21.52 -3.07
C PRO A 337 -9.96 20.55 -3.49
N SER A 338 -10.16 19.80 -4.57
CA SER A 338 -9.04 19.06 -5.16
C SER A 338 -8.00 20.06 -5.71
N VAL A 339 -6.72 19.70 -5.63
CA VAL A 339 -5.62 20.56 -6.14
C VAL A 339 -5.75 20.81 -7.64
N THR A 340 -6.39 19.88 -8.35
CA THR A 340 -6.61 19.90 -9.80
C THR A 340 -7.88 20.65 -10.21
N ASP A 341 -8.73 21.09 -9.28
CA ASP A 341 -9.99 21.80 -9.58
C ASP A 341 -9.79 23.30 -9.88
N GLY A 342 -8.56 23.73 -10.18
CA GLY A 342 -8.25 25.09 -10.62
C GLY A 342 -8.27 26.16 -9.52
N VAL A 343 -8.52 25.81 -8.26
CA VAL A 343 -8.35 26.76 -7.14
C VAL A 343 -6.87 26.95 -6.90
N ALA A 344 -6.34 28.10 -7.32
CA ALA A 344 -4.95 28.44 -7.13
C ALA A 344 -4.56 28.32 -5.64
N PRO A 345 -3.41 27.74 -5.30
CA PRO A 345 -2.92 27.67 -3.92
C PRO A 345 -2.51 29.05 -3.34
N GLY A 346 -3.10 30.15 -3.81
CA GLY A 346 -2.86 31.53 -3.39
C GLY A 346 -4.13 32.24 -2.92
N ASP A 347 -3.96 33.16 -1.96
CA ASP A 347 -4.91 34.01 -1.21
C ASP A 347 -5.99 33.34 -0.34
N THR A 348 -6.41 32.10 -0.63
CA THR A 348 -7.34 31.32 0.24
C THR A 348 -6.82 29.94 0.64
N ALA A 349 -5.56 29.63 0.30
CA ALA A 349 -4.97 28.34 0.62
C ALA A 349 -4.84 28.14 2.15
N PRO A 350 -5.16 26.94 2.68
CA PRO A 350 -4.96 26.64 4.09
C PRO A 350 -3.48 26.79 4.48
N ASP A 351 -3.20 27.09 5.75
CA ASP A 351 -1.83 27.28 6.26
C ASP A 351 -0.88 26.19 5.69
N PRO A 352 0.17 26.56 4.93
CA PRO A 352 1.13 25.62 4.35
C PRO A 352 1.86 24.73 5.36
N ARG A 353 1.82 25.10 6.66
CA ARG A 353 2.30 24.29 7.78
C ARG A 353 1.36 23.14 8.12
N LEU A 354 0.07 23.29 7.83
CA LEU A 354 -0.98 22.31 8.10
C LEU A 354 -1.28 21.45 6.87
N LEU A 355 -1.39 22.05 5.68
CA LEU A 355 -1.82 21.37 4.46
C LEU A 355 -0.92 21.75 3.29
N ARG A 356 -0.57 20.76 2.45
CA ARG A 356 0.34 20.93 1.32
C ARG A 356 -0.25 20.26 0.08
N PRO A 357 -0.27 20.92 -1.08
CA PRO A 357 -0.79 20.29 -2.29
C PRO A 357 0.18 19.21 -2.80
N TYR A 358 -0.36 18.08 -3.22
CA TYR A 358 0.32 17.01 -3.93
C TYR A 358 -0.54 16.55 -5.11
N LEU A 359 0.11 16.12 -6.18
CA LEU A 359 -0.49 15.29 -7.20
C LEU A 359 -0.18 13.83 -6.87
N TRP A 360 -1.18 12.98 -6.92
CA TRP A 360 -1.04 11.57 -6.58
C TRP A 360 -1.39 10.70 -7.77
N ALA A 361 -0.39 10.07 -8.35
CA ALA A 361 -0.54 9.16 -9.48
C ALA A 361 -0.32 7.72 -9.02
N ARG A 362 -1.15 6.81 -9.51
CA ARG A 362 -1.21 5.42 -9.03
C ARG A 362 -1.33 4.45 -10.19
N ILE A 363 -0.59 3.35 -10.10
CA ILE A 363 -0.71 2.19 -10.98
C ILE A 363 -1.11 0.99 -10.12
N LYS A 364 -2.20 0.33 -10.50
CA LYS A 364 -2.63 -0.94 -9.91
C LYS A 364 -2.09 -2.09 -10.76
N GLY A 365 -1.23 -2.92 -10.18
CA GLY A 365 -0.72 -4.14 -10.78
C GLY A 365 -1.22 -5.38 -10.04
N TRP A 366 -1.03 -6.56 -10.64
CA TRP A 366 -1.29 -7.85 -9.98
C TRP A 366 -2.72 -7.98 -9.41
N SER A 367 -3.74 -7.69 -10.22
CA SER A 367 -5.16 -7.70 -9.79
C SER A 367 -5.46 -6.76 -8.60
N GLY A 368 -4.70 -5.66 -8.47
CA GLY A 368 -4.80 -4.70 -7.37
C GLY A 368 -4.07 -5.14 -6.10
N SER A 369 -3.41 -6.30 -6.10
CA SER A 369 -2.60 -6.72 -4.94
C SER A 369 -1.37 -5.85 -4.76
N LEU A 370 -0.84 -5.28 -5.85
CA LEU A 370 0.27 -4.33 -5.83
C LEU A 370 -0.25 -2.97 -6.28
N VAL A 371 -0.02 -1.94 -5.47
CA VAL A 371 -0.30 -0.55 -5.90
C VAL A 371 0.97 0.25 -5.75
N VAL A 372 1.45 0.77 -6.87
CA VAL A 372 2.58 1.70 -6.89
C VAL A 372 2.03 3.09 -7.06
N SER A 373 2.45 3.99 -6.20
CA SER A 373 2.01 5.37 -6.23
C SER A 373 3.18 6.33 -6.18
N VAL A 374 3.02 7.48 -6.80
CA VAL A 374 3.99 8.56 -6.78
C VAL A 374 3.25 9.82 -6.35
N LEU A 375 3.72 10.44 -5.28
CA LEU A 375 3.27 11.75 -4.84
C LEU A 375 4.22 12.81 -5.36
N VAL A 376 3.69 13.75 -6.14
CA VAL A 376 4.45 14.83 -6.74
C VAL A 376 4.07 16.13 -6.07
N ARG A 377 5.07 16.94 -5.74
CA ARG A 377 4.87 18.28 -5.22
C ARG A 377 5.75 19.26 -5.96
N PHE A 378 5.12 20.36 -6.33
CA PHE A 378 5.79 21.55 -6.85
C PHE A 378 5.83 22.62 -5.77
N THR A 379 6.99 23.23 -5.57
CA THR A 379 7.13 24.37 -4.67
C THR A 379 8.01 25.40 -5.33
N ARG A 380 7.49 26.61 -5.52
CA ARG A 380 8.27 27.75 -6.02
C ARG A 380 8.76 28.57 -4.82
N ARG A 381 10.07 28.76 -4.71
CA ARG A 381 10.70 29.67 -3.74
C ARG A 381 11.58 30.63 -4.52
N GLU A 382 11.26 31.91 -4.44
CA GLU A 382 12.00 32.95 -5.17
C GLU A 382 12.10 32.62 -6.66
N GLU A 383 13.32 32.34 -7.13
CA GLU A 383 13.66 32.04 -8.51
C GLU A 383 13.76 30.54 -8.79
N HIS A 384 13.55 29.67 -7.80
CA HIS A 384 13.69 28.22 -7.96
C HIS A 384 12.35 27.48 -7.90
N LEU A 385 12.14 26.57 -8.85
CA LEU A 385 11.11 25.56 -8.83
C LEU A 385 11.68 24.26 -8.25
N HIS A 386 11.17 23.85 -7.10
CA HIS A 386 11.45 22.54 -6.52
C HIS A 386 10.39 21.54 -6.95
N VAL A 387 10.85 20.44 -7.56
CA VAL A 387 10.06 19.28 -7.95
C VAL A 387 10.43 18.14 -7.01
N ILE A 388 9.49 17.72 -6.18
CA ILE A 388 9.67 16.61 -5.23
C ILE A 388 8.77 15.47 -5.66
N VAL A 389 9.33 14.27 -5.81
CA VAL A 389 8.65 13.07 -6.26
C VAL A 389 8.88 11.96 -5.26
N ILE A 390 7.82 11.51 -4.58
CA ILE A 390 7.87 10.57 -3.46
C ILE A 390 7.18 9.27 -3.88
N PRO A 391 7.95 8.25 -4.32
CA PRO A 391 7.42 6.93 -4.62
C PRO A 391 7.02 6.17 -3.34
N GLN A 392 5.86 5.52 -3.38
CA GLN A 392 5.31 4.71 -2.28
C GLN A 392 4.63 3.45 -2.82
N VAL A 393 4.82 2.35 -2.09
CA VAL A 393 4.40 1.03 -2.54
C VAL A 393 3.50 0.37 -1.50
N VAL A 394 2.28 0.06 -1.90
CA VAL A 394 1.37 -0.80 -1.13
C VAL A 394 1.67 -2.25 -1.50
N ALA A 395 2.33 -2.95 -0.58
CA ALA A 395 2.61 -4.38 -0.71
C ALA A 395 1.32 -5.23 -0.73
N PRO A 396 1.42 -6.50 -1.17
CA PRO A 396 0.32 -7.47 -1.11
C PRO A 396 -0.29 -7.63 0.28
N LEU A 397 -1.50 -8.16 0.36
CA LEU A 397 -2.13 -8.48 1.64
C LEU A 397 -1.33 -9.54 2.39
N VAL A 398 -1.34 -9.45 3.72
CA VAL A 398 -0.76 -10.49 4.60
C VAL A 398 -1.33 -11.87 4.30
N ASP A 399 -0.53 -12.89 4.53
CA ASP A 399 -0.83 -14.26 4.11
C ASP A 399 -2.13 -14.82 4.70
N VAL A 400 -2.49 -14.40 5.92
CA VAL A 400 -3.74 -14.79 6.57
C VAL A 400 -4.96 -14.38 5.75
N VAL A 401 -4.90 -13.22 5.09
CA VAL A 401 -5.99 -12.67 4.27
C VAL A 401 -5.84 -13.09 2.80
N SER A 402 -4.64 -13.01 2.23
CA SER A 402 -4.40 -13.33 0.82
C SER A 402 -4.69 -14.80 0.48
N ARG A 403 -4.63 -15.70 1.46
CA ARG A 403 -4.92 -17.13 1.33
C ARG A 403 -6.37 -17.51 1.61
N LEU A 404 -7.26 -16.55 1.88
CA LEU A 404 -8.68 -16.84 2.04
C LEU A 404 -9.24 -17.39 0.73
N ARG A 405 -9.83 -18.58 0.79
CA ARG A 405 -10.44 -19.26 -0.36
C ARG A 405 -11.81 -19.80 0.04
N PRO A 406 -12.76 -19.89 -0.91
CA PRO A 406 -14.02 -20.55 -0.65
C PRO A 406 -13.78 -22.01 -0.29
N VAL A 407 -14.43 -22.51 0.76
CA VAL A 407 -14.28 -23.90 1.23
C VAL A 407 -15.61 -24.64 1.06
N PRO A 408 -15.65 -25.80 0.38
CA PRO A 408 -16.88 -26.55 0.22
C PRO A 408 -17.34 -27.13 1.56
N LEU A 409 -18.47 -26.64 2.07
CA LEU A 409 -19.05 -27.04 3.35
C LEU A 409 -19.61 -28.47 3.38
N ARG A 410 -19.77 -29.11 2.21
CA ARG A 410 -20.36 -30.46 2.11
C ARG A 410 -19.36 -31.59 2.40
N HIS A 411 -18.07 -31.27 2.53
CA HIS A 411 -17.05 -32.30 2.75
C HIS A 411 -17.05 -32.77 4.22
N PRO A 412 -17.22 -34.07 4.52
CA PRO A 412 -17.41 -34.57 5.88
C PRO A 412 -16.20 -34.26 6.79
N LEU A 413 -14.97 -34.42 6.30
CA LEU A 413 -13.78 -34.06 7.08
C LEU A 413 -13.73 -32.56 7.42
N ARG A 414 -14.29 -31.68 6.58
CA ARG A 414 -14.31 -30.23 6.85
C ARG A 414 -15.35 -29.88 7.90
N LEU A 415 -16.49 -30.57 7.90
CA LEU A 415 -17.49 -30.45 8.97
C LEU A 415 -16.91 -30.92 10.30
N LEU A 416 -16.20 -32.05 10.32
CA LEU A 416 -15.51 -32.55 11.51
C LEU A 416 -14.46 -31.55 12.02
N LEU A 417 -13.61 -31.02 11.13
CA LEU A 417 -12.65 -29.97 11.51
C LEU A 417 -13.35 -28.73 12.07
N THR A 418 -14.45 -28.31 11.45
CA THR A 418 -15.22 -27.13 11.90
C THR A 418 -15.85 -27.36 13.28
N ALA A 419 -16.34 -28.58 13.53
CA ALA A 419 -16.80 -29.05 14.83
C ALA A 419 -15.69 -29.01 15.88
N LEU A 420 -14.49 -29.50 15.57
CA LEU A 420 -13.34 -29.42 16.47
C LEU A 420 -12.93 -27.96 16.74
N GLN A 421 -12.96 -27.10 15.72
CA GLN A 421 -12.63 -25.68 15.86
C GLN A 421 -13.66 -24.95 16.73
N ALA A 422 -14.94 -25.30 16.63
CA ALA A 422 -16.00 -24.79 17.51
C ALA A 422 -15.76 -25.19 18.97
N ALA A 423 -15.28 -26.41 19.24
CA ALA A 423 -14.88 -26.81 20.60
C ALA A 423 -13.71 -25.96 21.11
N GLY A 424 -12.74 -25.64 20.24
CA GLY A 424 -11.67 -24.70 20.55
C GLY A 424 -12.17 -23.29 20.88
N ASP A 425 -13.24 -22.81 20.24
CA ASP A 425 -13.85 -21.52 20.57
C ASP A 425 -14.57 -21.52 21.93
N VAL A 426 -15.20 -22.63 22.32
CA VAL A 426 -15.72 -22.80 23.68
C VAL A 426 -14.60 -22.64 24.70
N GLY A 427 -13.45 -23.29 24.48
CA GLY A 427 -12.27 -23.07 25.33
C GLY A 427 -11.78 -21.62 25.33
N ALA A 428 -11.77 -20.97 24.16
CA ALA A 428 -11.37 -19.57 24.02
C ALA A 428 -12.32 -18.58 24.73
N LEU A 429 -13.60 -18.92 24.88
CA LEU A 429 -14.60 -18.13 25.62
C LEU A 429 -14.25 -18.05 27.11
N PHE A 430 -13.75 -19.15 27.70
CA PHE A 430 -13.38 -19.21 29.11
C PHE A 430 -11.94 -18.76 29.40
N ALA A 431 -11.07 -18.73 28.39
CA ALA A 431 -9.68 -18.30 28.54
C ALA A 431 -9.46 -16.93 29.23
N PRO A 432 -10.31 -15.89 29.03
CA PRO A 432 -10.17 -14.62 29.73
C PRO A 432 -10.30 -14.71 31.26
N LEU A 433 -11.01 -15.72 31.78
CA LEU A 433 -11.10 -15.96 33.23
C LEU A 433 -9.74 -16.32 33.83
N LEU A 434 -8.85 -16.89 33.01
CA LEU A 434 -7.50 -17.27 33.41
C LEU A 434 -6.47 -16.17 33.12
N ARG A 435 -6.70 -15.35 32.07
CA ARG A 435 -5.79 -14.28 31.67
C ARG A 435 -6.58 -13.09 31.09
N PRO A 436 -6.56 -11.90 31.73
CA PRO A 436 -7.23 -10.72 31.18
C PRO A 436 -6.67 -10.40 29.79
N ARG A 437 -7.56 -10.33 28.80
CA ARG A 437 -7.17 -10.03 27.40
C ARG A 437 -7.10 -8.53 27.18
N ARG A 438 -5.97 -8.06 26.64
CA ARG A 438 -5.89 -6.74 26.01
C ARG A 438 -6.86 -6.70 24.82
N ARG A 439 -7.45 -5.52 24.56
CA ARG A 439 -8.36 -5.34 23.43
C ARG A 439 -7.58 -5.63 22.14
N PRO A 440 -8.06 -6.52 21.26
CA PRO A 440 -7.37 -6.85 20.03
C PRO A 440 -7.32 -5.62 19.12
N ARG A 441 -6.14 -5.34 18.57
CA ARG A 441 -5.85 -4.31 17.57
C ARG A 441 -4.86 -4.90 16.57
N PRO A 442 -4.93 -4.53 15.28
CA PRO A 442 -3.86 -4.84 14.34
C PRO A 442 -2.55 -4.23 14.85
N GLU A 443 -1.43 -4.89 14.58
CA GLU A 443 -0.10 -4.45 15.04
C GLU A 443 0.24 -3.02 14.61
N ILE A 444 -0.14 -2.65 13.38
CA ILE A 444 0.14 -1.33 12.78
C ILE A 444 -0.74 -0.22 13.38
N ASP A 445 -1.88 -0.55 13.99
CA ASP A 445 -2.76 0.46 14.61
C ASP A 445 -2.23 0.86 16.01
N THR A 446 -1.59 2.02 16.07
CA THR A 446 -1.13 2.64 17.33
C THR A 446 -2.29 2.97 18.29
N GLY A 447 -3.53 2.95 17.80
CA GLY A 447 -4.75 3.26 18.55
C GLY A 447 -5.05 4.76 18.67
N ARG A 448 -4.25 5.62 18.02
CA ARG A 448 -4.43 7.08 17.93
C ARG A 448 -4.24 7.52 16.47
N GLY A 449 -4.80 8.67 16.10
CA GLY A 449 -4.68 9.20 14.74
C GLY A 449 -5.44 8.41 13.65
N PRO A 450 -5.25 8.81 12.38
CA PRO A 450 -5.77 8.10 11.21
C PRO A 450 -5.06 6.76 10.98
N VAL A 451 -5.76 5.78 10.40
CA VAL A 451 -5.20 4.44 10.06
C VAL A 451 -5.73 3.97 8.72
N GLY A 452 -4.82 3.60 7.80
CA GLY A 452 -5.16 3.01 6.52
C GLY A 452 -5.59 1.55 6.67
N LEU A 453 -6.79 1.20 6.22
CA LEU A 453 -7.28 -0.19 6.28
C LEU A 453 -6.42 -1.12 5.44
N ARG A 454 -6.11 -0.73 4.19
CA ARG A 454 -5.26 -1.51 3.30
C ARG A 454 -3.85 -1.67 3.89
N GLU A 455 -3.26 -0.58 4.34
CA GLU A 455 -1.93 -0.57 4.97
C GLU A 455 -1.85 -1.51 6.18
N ALA A 456 -2.86 -1.49 7.06
CA ALA A 456 -2.91 -2.35 8.25
C ALA A 456 -3.01 -3.86 7.94
N TYR A 457 -3.34 -4.22 6.70
CA TYR A 457 -3.50 -5.59 6.22
C TYR A 457 -2.54 -5.93 5.08
N SER A 458 -1.61 -5.03 4.76
CA SER A 458 -0.54 -5.27 3.80
C SER A 458 0.69 -5.83 4.51
N LYS A 459 1.48 -6.60 3.77
CA LYS A 459 2.84 -6.97 4.16
C LYS A 459 3.70 -5.72 4.33
N ARG A 460 4.78 -5.85 5.11
CA ARG A 460 5.72 -4.74 5.32
C ARG A 460 6.54 -4.44 4.07
N ARG A 461 6.80 -5.45 3.25
CA ARG A 461 7.62 -5.38 2.03
C ARG A 461 7.03 -6.28 0.95
N VAL A 462 7.49 -6.07 -0.28
CA VAL A 462 7.21 -6.97 -1.40
C VAL A 462 8.23 -8.10 -1.42
N ASP A 463 7.80 -9.30 -1.01
CA ASP A 463 8.67 -10.48 -0.92
C ASP A 463 8.91 -11.16 -2.28
N ASP A 464 7.92 -11.09 -3.18
CA ASP A 464 8.00 -11.73 -4.50
C ASP A 464 8.95 -10.98 -5.43
N MET A 465 9.91 -11.70 -6.00
CA MET A 465 10.96 -11.14 -6.86
C MET A 465 10.39 -10.43 -8.10
N HIS A 466 9.35 -10.99 -8.72
CA HIS A 466 8.73 -10.42 -9.92
C HIS A 466 7.92 -9.18 -9.56
N MET A 467 7.11 -9.23 -8.51
CA MET A 467 6.42 -8.07 -7.99
C MET A 467 7.38 -6.94 -7.64
N LYS A 468 8.54 -7.26 -7.04
CA LYS A 468 9.57 -6.26 -6.72
C LYS A 468 10.16 -5.60 -7.96
N HIS A 469 10.37 -6.38 -9.03
CA HIS A 469 10.83 -5.84 -10.31
C HIS A 469 9.77 -4.93 -10.95
N ASP A 470 8.52 -5.38 -11.01
CA ASP A 470 7.40 -4.61 -11.55
C ASP A 470 7.17 -3.33 -10.75
N THR A 471 7.31 -3.41 -9.42
CA THR A 471 7.22 -2.25 -8.53
C THR A 471 8.23 -1.18 -8.93
N ARG A 472 9.49 -1.57 -9.18
CA ARG A 472 10.56 -0.67 -9.62
C ARG A 472 10.25 -0.10 -10.99
N GLN A 473 9.84 -0.94 -11.91
CA GLN A 473 9.50 -0.52 -13.26
C GLN A 473 8.37 0.51 -13.24
N TYR A 474 7.28 0.25 -12.51
CA TYR A 474 6.14 1.18 -12.40
C TYR A 474 6.52 2.49 -11.72
N ALA A 475 7.30 2.45 -10.63
CA ALA A 475 7.75 3.65 -9.94
C ALA A 475 8.65 4.50 -10.84
N SER A 476 9.65 3.90 -11.49
CA SER A 476 10.56 4.59 -12.41
C SER A 476 9.81 5.16 -13.62
N LEU A 477 8.81 4.45 -14.12
CA LEU A 477 8.01 4.92 -15.24
C LEU A 477 7.14 6.13 -14.86
N LEU A 478 6.47 6.10 -13.71
CA LEU A 478 5.72 7.26 -13.21
C LEU A 478 6.65 8.45 -12.96
N GLN A 479 7.80 8.24 -12.31
CA GLN A 479 8.79 9.28 -12.05
C GLN A 479 9.30 9.92 -13.34
N ARG A 480 9.73 9.10 -14.31
CA ARG A 480 10.18 9.57 -15.62
C ARG A 480 9.12 10.41 -16.29
N ARG A 481 7.87 9.96 -16.28
CA ARG A 481 6.75 10.69 -16.90
C ARG A 481 6.46 12.03 -16.24
N VAL A 482 6.59 12.10 -14.91
CA VAL A 482 6.52 13.37 -14.17
C VAL A 482 7.63 14.31 -14.64
N PHE A 483 8.88 13.84 -14.67
CA PHE A 483 10.01 14.68 -15.06
C PHE A 483 9.95 15.12 -16.52
N ASP A 484 9.66 14.20 -17.45
CA ASP A 484 9.48 14.49 -18.87
C ASP A 484 8.32 15.48 -19.10
N SER A 485 7.27 15.44 -18.27
CA SER A 485 6.16 16.39 -18.34
C SER A 485 6.54 17.78 -17.82
N VAL A 486 7.34 17.85 -16.75
CA VAL A 486 7.82 19.12 -16.21
C VAL A 486 8.81 19.76 -17.17
N GLU A 487 9.75 18.98 -17.73
CA GLU A 487 10.72 19.44 -18.72
C GLU A 487 10.01 20.06 -19.93
N ARG A 488 9.07 19.33 -20.55
CA ARG A 488 8.28 19.84 -21.67
C ARG A 488 7.50 21.11 -21.31
N PHE A 489 6.96 21.19 -20.10
CA PHE A 489 6.25 22.39 -19.65
C PHE A 489 7.20 23.59 -19.50
N LEU A 490 8.39 23.39 -18.93
CA LEU A 490 9.39 24.46 -18.76
C LEU A 490 9.94 24.94 -20.11
N ASP A 491 10.20 24.01 -21.03
CA ASP A 491 10.61 24.32 -22.41
C ASP A 491 9.54 25.13 -23.16
N GLU A 492 8.24 24.79 -23.01
CA GLU A 492 7.11 25.55 -23.57
C GLU A 492 7.05 27.00 -23.04
N HIS A 493 7.62 27.25 -21.86
CA HIS A 493 7.73 28.56 -21.21
C HIS A 493 9.10 29.24 -21.42
N ASP A 494 9.93 28.74 -22.35
CA ASP A 494 11.25 29.28 -22.68
C ASP A 494 12.21 29.36 -21.46
N ILE A 495 12.12 28.39 -20.53
CA ILE A 495 13.02 28.26 -19.36
C ILE A 495 14.13 27.26 -19.68
N ASP A 496 15.36 27.52 -19.21
CA ASP A 496 16.49 26.62 -19.41
C ASP A 496 16.34 25.32 -18.59
N THR A 497 16.23 24.20 -19.29
CA THR A 497 16.10 22.85 -18.71
C THR A 497 17.41 22.07 -18.66
N GLY A 498 18.55 22.66 -19.04
CA GLY A 498 19.85 21.97 -19.07
C GLY A 498 20.23 21.33 -17.73
N GLU A 499 20.26 22.13 -16.65
CA GLU A 499 20.53 21.66 -15.29
C GLU A 499 19.47 20.65 -14.81
N TYR A 500 18.22 20.84 -15.21
CA TYR A 500 17.12 19.94 -14.85
C TYR A 500 17.28 18.55 -15.47
N ARG A 501 17.69 18.47 -16.74
CA ARG A 501 17.88 17.21 -17.48
C ARG A 501 19.02 16.39 -16.90
N GLU A 502 20.12 17.03 -16.52
CA GLU A 502 21.25 16.38 -15.85
C GLU A 502 20.84 15.83 -14.47
N ALA A 503 20.15 16.65 -13.68
CA ALA A 503 19.65 16.23 -12.37
C ALA A 503 18.63 15.09 -12.47
N THR A 504 17.74 15.12 -13.47
CA THR A 504 16.75 14.07 -13.75
C THR A 504 17.42 12.74 -14.10
N THR A 505 18.43 12.78 -14.96
CA THR A 505 19.20 11.59 -15.36
C THR A 505 19.88 10.95 -14.14
N ASN A 506 20.53 11.76 -13.29
CA ASN A 506 21.16 11.28 -12.07
C ASN A 506 20.15 10.73 -11.05
N ALA A 507 19.00 11.39 -10.90
CA ALA A 507 17.94 10.93 -10.01
C ALA A 507 17.44 9.54 -10.43
N ILE A 508 17.04 9.38 -11.70
CA ILE A 508 16.48 8.12 -12.22
C ILE A 508 17.48 6.96 -12.11
N VAL A 509 18.77 7.17 -12.42
CA VAL A 509 19.80 6.12 -12.34
C VAL A 509 20.00 5.64 -10.90
N ASN A 510 20.00 6.56 -9.93
CA ASN A 510 20.19 6.21 -8.52
C ASN A 510 19.03 5.39 -7.95
N PHE A 511 17.80 5.53 -8.47
CA PHE A 511 16.67 4.69 -8.07
C PHE A 511 16.82 3.22 -8.49
N GLY A 512 17.43 2.95 -9.65
CA GLY A 512 17.56 1.59 -10.18
C GLY A 512 18.55 0.70 -9.41
N VAL A 513 19.50 1.31 -8.69
CA VAL A 513 20.66 0.60 -8.12
C VAL A 513 20.55 0.36 -6.60
N MET A 514 19.70 1.10 -5.86
CA MET A 514 19.73 1.10 -4.37
C MET A 514 18.76 0.11 -3.68
N GLY A 515 18.44 -1.03 -4.30
CA GLY A 515 17.44 -1.96 -3.77
C GLY A 515 17.97 -3.31 -3.24
N SER A 516 19.29 -3.50 -3.20
CA SER A 516 19.93 -4.50 -2.34
C SER A 516 20.39 -3.79 -1.07
N ASP A 517 20.29 -4.41 0.10
CA ASP A 517 20.63 -3.88 1.43
C ASP A 517 22.09 -3.37 1.63
N GLN A 518 22.81 -3.03 0.58
CA GLN A 518 24.07 -2.28 0.60
C GLN A 518 23.83 -0.82 0.16
N GLN A 519 23.75 0.03 1.18
CA GLN A 519 23.73 1.49 1.12
C GLN A 519 24.91 2.04 0.31
N PHE A 520 24.65 2.85 -0.72
CA PHE A 520 25.56 3.93 -1.10
C PHE A 520 24.96 5.25 -0.62
N ASN A 521 25.67 5.82 0.35
CA ASN A 521 25.33 7.04 1.03
C ASN A 521 25.70 8.23 0.13
N GLY A 522 24.70 8.86 -0.49
CA GLY A 522 24.89 10.03 -1.32
C GLY A 522 23.58 10.76 -1.50
N GLN A 523 23.23 11.61 -0.54
CA GLN A 523 22.39 12.76 -0.89
C GLN A 523 23.16 13.52 -1.97
N VAL A 524 22.65 13.53 -3.20
CA VAL A 524 23.14 14.44 -4.23
C VAL A 524 22.61 15.82 -3.87
N GLN A 525 23.27 16.44 -2.89
CA GLN A 525 23.17 17.86 -2.65
C GLN A 525 23.98 18.51 -3.78
N ILE A 526 23.31 18.97 -4.82
CA ILE A 526 23.96 19.84 -5.82
C ILE A 526 24.20 21.17 -5.10
N THR A 527 25.38 21.32 -4.54
CA THR A 527 25.89 22.61 -4.06
C THR A 527 26.07 23.51 -5.29
N PRO A 528 25.59 24.77 -5.28
CA PRO A 528 25.87 25.69 -6.38
C PRO A 528 27.38 25.97 -6.40
N PHE A 529 28.03 25.66 -7.52
CA PHE A 529 29.37 26.14 -7.79
C PHE A 529 29.30 27.62 -8.17
N GLY A 530 29.93 28.47 -7.36
CA GLY A 530 30.17 29.86 -7.70
C GLY A 530 30.60 30.69 -6.51
N ASP A 531 31.90 30.73 -6.22
CA ASP A 531 32.61 31.95 -5.81
C ASP A 531 34.12 31.77 -6.00
N HIS A 532 34.58 32.12 -7.20
CA HIS A 532 35.97 32.46 -7.48
C HIS A 532 36.08 33.98 -7.60
N ASN A 533 36.53 34.66 -6.54
CA ASN A 533 37.64 35.63 -6.59
C ASN A 533 37.69 36.48 -5.30
N THR A 534 38.70 36.21 -4.47
CA THR A 534 39.52 37.30 -3.90
C THR A 534 40.96 36.82 -3.79
N GLN A 535 41.74 36.99 -4.86
CA GLN A 535 43.18 37.16 -4.73
C GLN A 535 43.40 38.47 -3.98
N GLN A 536 43.97 38.40 -2.76
CA GLN A 536 44.67 39.53 -2.18
C GLN A 536 46.10 39.12 -1.85
N GLN A 537 47.00 39.84 -2.49
CA GLN A 537 48.44 39.84 -2.38
C GLN A 537 48.90 39.80 -0.92
N GLN A 538 49.81 38.88 -0.60
CA GLN A 538 50.87 39.15 0.37
C GLN A 538 52.20 38.89 -0.33
N GLY A 539 52.86 40.00 -0.67
CA GLY A 539 54.24 40.03 -1.09
C GLY A 539 55.18 39.82 0.09
N GLU A 540 56.33 39.25 -0.25
CA GLU A 540 57.58 39.26 0.51
C GLU A 540 58.00 40.69 0.89
N GLY A 541 58.70 40.82 2.02
CA GLY A 541 59.58 41.97 2.25
C GLY A 541 59.79 42.35 3.71
N THR A 542 60.86 41.77 4.29
CA THR A 542 61.68 42.23 5.45
C THR A 542 61.06 42.31 6.84
#